data_AF-A0A6G8Q6T3-F1
#
_entry.id   AF-A0A6G8Q6T3-F1
#
_cell.length_a   1.000
_cell.length_b   1.000
_cell.length_c   1.000
_cell.angle_alpha   90.00
_cell.angle_beta   90.00
_cell.angle_gamma   90.00
#
_symmetry.space_group_name_H-M   'P 1'
#
loop_
_entity.id
_entity.type
_entity.pdbx_description
1 polymer ?
#
loop_
_entity_poly.entity_id
_entity_poly.type
_entity_poly.pdbx_seq_one_letter_code
_entity_poly.pdbx_strand_id
1 'polypeptide(L)' 'MKVSFEVCSEGGAFEVLVRASSIRRAEELAAARFPNSVLCVNFPIDGGEFFSDAGSAEGIDVVLPEAAAG' A
#
# COMPACT_ATOMS: atom_id res chain seq x y z
N MET A 1 6.34 -7.95 -4.99
CA MET A 1 6.88 -6.62 -4.65
C MET A 1 5.95 -5.95 -3.65
N LYS A 2 6.52 -5.17 -2.71
CA LYS A 2 5.78 -4.39 -1.72
C LYS A 2 5.97 -2.89 -2.00
N VAL A 3 4.90 -2.13 -1.97
CA VAL A 3 4.92 -0.67 -2.13
C VAL A 3 4.19 -0.07 -0.94
N SER A 4 4.87 0.81 -0.20
CA SER A 4 4.23 1.63 0.82
C SER A 4 3.58 2.84 0.15
N PHE A 5 2.32 3.08 0.47
CA PHE A 5 1.59 4.27 0.09
C PHE A 5 1.12 4.99 1.34
N GLU A 6 1.31 6.31 1.37
CA GLU A 6 0.55 7.16 2.26
C GLU A 6 -0.81 7.46 1.62
N VAL A 7 -1.88 7.15 2.36
CA VAL A 7 -3.26 7.43 1.98
C VAL A 7 -3.71 8.64 2.76
N CYS A 8 -3.91 9.75 2.07
CA CYS A 8 -4.44 10.99 2.63
C CYS A 8 -5.94 11.07 2.33
N SER A 9 -6.76 10.99 3.37
CA SER A 9 -8.22 11.17 3.30
C SER A 9 -8.63 12.38 4.16
N GLU A 10 -9.89 12.81 4.06
CA GLU A 10 -10.42 13.93 4.87
C GLU A 10 -10.28 13.70 6.39
N GLY A 11 -10.22 12.45 6.84
CA GLY A 11 -10.07 12.06 8.25
C GLY A 11 -8.63 11.92 8.75
N GLY A 12 -7.63 12.11 7.89
CA GLY A 12 -6.21 11.98 8.25
C GLY A 12 -5.39 11.20 7.21
N ALA A 13 -4.10 11.04 7.52
CA ALA A 13 -3.15 10.28 6.71
C ALA A 13 -2.76 8.99 7.44
N PHE A 14 -2.66 7.87 6.70
CA PHE A 14 -2.18 6.60 7.21
C PHE A 14 -1.40 5.84 6.13
N GLU A 15 -0.50 4.96 6.55
CA GLU A 15 0.31 4.16 5.62
C GLU A 15 -0.40 2.84 5.29
N VAL A 16 -0.33 2.44 4.03
CA VAL A 16 -0.77 1.12 3.57
C VAL A 16 0.35 0.45 2.81
N LEU A 17 0.53 -0.83 3.05
CA LEU A 17 1.46 -1.67 2.33
C LEU A 17 0.70 -2.46 1.27
N VAL A 18 1.04 -2.24 0.02
CA VAL A 18 0.39 -2.90 -1.11
C VAL A 18 1.32 -3.94 -1.70
N ARG A 19 0.83 -5.18 -1.79
CA ARG A 19 1.49 -6.30 -2.44
C ARG A 19 0.94 -6.46 -3.85
N ALA A 20 1.81 -6.27 -4.84
CA ALA A 20 1.45 -6.39 -6.24
C ALA A 20 2.61 -6.90 -7.10
N SER A 21 2.28 -7.26 -8.34
CA SER A 21 3.24 -7.68 -9.37
C SER A 21 4.03 -6.51 -9.98
N SER A 22 3.53 -5.28 -9.89
CA SER A 22 4.18 -4.05 -10.39
C SER A 22 3.69 -2.81 -9.63
N ILE A 23 4.42 -1.69 -9.72
CA ILE A 23 4.01 -0.39 -9.13
C ILE A 23 2.64 0.03 -9.64
N ARG A 24 2.45 -0.03 -10.97
CA ARG A 24 1.18 0.34 -11.60
C ARG A 24 0.01 -0.50 -11.04
N ARG A 25 0.24 -1.79 -10.86
CA ARG A 25 -0.77 -2.69 -10.30
C ARG A 25 -1.04 -2.41 -8.82
N ALA A 26 -0.01 -2.04 -8.06
CA ALA A 26 -0.15 -1.61 -6.68
C ALA A 26 -0.99 -0.33 -6.57
N GLU A 27 -0.76 0.63 -7.47
CA GLU A 27 -1.53 1.87 -7.56
C GLU A 27 -2.98 1.60 -7.94
N GLU A 28 -3.25 0.74 -8.94
CA GLU A 28 -4.61 0.34 -9.30
C GLU A 28 -5.37 -0.29 -8.13
N LEU A 29 -4.71 -1.16 -7.36
CA LEU A 29 -5.30 -1.81 -6.17
C LEU A 29 -5.57 -0.78 -5.07
N ALA A 30 -4.61 0.10 -4.78
CA ALA A 30 -4.77 1.15 -3.78
C ALA A 30 -5.89 2.13 -4.17
N ALA A 31 -5.94 2.57 -5.43
CA ALA A 31 -6.96 3.48 -5.94
C ALA A 31 -8.36 2.84 -5.91
N ALA A 32 -8.48 1.56 -6.25
CA ALA A 32 -9.74 0.84 -6.14
C ALA A 32 -10.22 0.71 -4.69
N ARG A 33 -9.29 0.58 -3.74
CA ARG A 33 -9.60 0.46 -2.30
C ARG A 33 -9.91 1.81 -1.64
N PHE A 34 -9.27 2.88 -2.09
CA PHE A 34 -9.37 4.24 -1.53
C PHE A 34 -9.69 5.28 -2.63
N PRO A 35 -10.86 5.20 -3.30
CA PRO A 35 -11.16 5.99 -4.50
C PRO A 35 -11.28 7.51 -4.28
N ASN A 36 -11.46 7.95 -3.03
CA ASN A 36 -11.58 9.37 -2.66
C ASN A 36 -10.38 9.87 -1.86
N SER A 37 -9.24 9.18 -1.93
CA SER A 37 -8.03 9.54 -1.18
C SER A 37 -6.89 9.88 -2.13
N VAL A 38 -6.03 10.78 -1.68
CA VAL A 38 -4.78 11.07 -2.38
C VAL A 38 -3.78 9.99 -1.97
N LEU A 39 -3.21 9.31 -2.97
CA LEU A 39 -2.22 8.25 -2.77
C LEU A 39 -0.83 8.81 -3.09
N CYS A 40 0.07 8.75 -2.12
CA CYS A 40 1.46 9.14 -2.28
C CYS A 40 2.35 7.91 -2.10
N VAL A 41 3.16 7.58 -3.10
CA VAL A 41 4.14 6.48 -2.98
C VAL A 41 5.26 6.91 -2.04
N ASN A 42 5.48 6.14 -0.98
CA ASN A 42 6.61 6.35 -0.07
C ASN A 42 7.84 5.64 -0.63
N PHE A 43 8.95 6.37 -0.75
CA PHE A 43 10.26 5.83 -1.13
C PHE A 43 11.14 5.69 0.12
N PRO A 44 12.04 4.68 0.19
CA PRO A 44 12.37 3.73 -0.87
C PRO A 44 11.30 2.65 -1.08
N ILE A 45 11.09 2.26 -2.34
CA ILE A 45 10.29 1.08 -2.65
C ILE A 45 11.17 -0.15 -2.38
N ASP A 46 10.77 -0.99 -1.44
CA ASP A 46 11.45 -2.24 -1.14
C ASP A 46 11.28 -3.25 -2.29
N GLY A 47 12.19 -3.13 -3.27
CA GLY A 47 12.30 -4.02 -4.42
C GLY A 47 13.00 -5.35 -4.11
N GLY A 48 13.58 -5.50 -2.90
CA GLY A 48 14.35 -6.67 -2.48
C GLY A 48 13.52 -7.97 -2.39
N GLU A 49 12.20 -7.84 -2.35
CA GLU A 49 11.25 -8.94 -2.27
C GLU A 49 10.51 -9.13 -3.61
N PHE A 50 11.29 -9.36 -4.66
CA PHE A 50 10.82 -9.98 -5.91
C PHE A 50 10.65 -11.49 -5.66
N PHE A 51 9.66 -11.85 -4.85
CA PHE A 51 9.44 -13.24 -4.47
C PHE A 51 9.02 -14.09 -5.68
N SER A 52 9.92 -14.97 -6.08
CA SER A 52 9.57 -16.25 -6.71
C SER A 52 8.95 -17.14 -5.63
N ASP A 53 7.66 -17.02 -5.35
CA ASP A 53 6.95 -18.10 -4.66
C ASP A 53 5.49 -18.19 -5.14
N ALA A 54 5.15 -19.40 -5.53
CA ALA A 54 3.89 -19.76 -6.13
C ALA A 54 2.75 -19.63 -5.11
N GLY A 55 1.98 -18.54 -5.17
CA GLY A 55 0.65 -18.49 -4.55
C GLY A 55 0.31 -17.31 -3.64
N SER A 56 1.13 -16.26 -3.53
CA SER A 56 0.73 -15.06 -2.80
C SER A 56 -0.21 -14.18 -3.64
N ALA A 57 -1.51 -14.24 -3.36
CA ALA A 57 -2.53 -13.37 -3.97
C ALA A 57 -2.23 -11.89 -3.68
N GLU A 58 -2.51 -11.01 -4.65
CA GLU A 58 -2.42 -9.55 -4.49
C GLU A 58 -3.22 -9.08 -3.25
N GLY A 59 -2.72 -8.07 -2.51
CA GLY A 59 -3.35 -7.69 -1.24
C GLY A 59 -2.90 -6.33 -0.70
N ILE A 60 -3.71 -5.74 0.18
CA ILE A 60 -3.47 -4.45 0.81
C ILE A 60 -3.53 -4.64 2.33
N ASP A 61 -2.43 -4.35 3.01
CA ASP A 61 -2.33 -4.35 4.47
C ASP A 61 -2.33 -2.89 4.95
N VAL A 62 -3.28 -2.54 5.82
CA VAL A 62 -3.35 -1.19 6.40
C VAL A 62 -2.45 -1.13 7.63
N VAL A 63 -1.46 -0.24 7.62
CA VAL A 63 -0.59 0.02 8.77
C VAL A 63 -1.18 1.20 9.52
N LEU A 64 -1.97 0.90 10.55
CA LEU A 64 -2.50 1.94 11.42
C LEU A 64 -1.36 2.50 12.27
N PRO A 65 -1.19 3.84 12.35
CA PRO A 65 -0.25 4.41 13.31
C PRO A 65 -0.68 4.04 14.73
N GLU A 66 0.29 3.62 15.56
CA GLU A 66 0.08 3.14 16.93
C GLU A 66 -0.72 4.13 17.81
N ALA A 67 -0.79 5.41 17.41
CA ALA A 67 -1.57 6.47 18.05
C ALA A 67 -3.11 6.31 17.96
N ALA A 68 -3.64 5.41 17.13
CA ALA A 68 -5.07 5.17 16.99
C ALA A 68 -5.65 4.06 17.91
N ALA A 69 -4.81 3.44 18.75
CA ALA A 69 -5.21 2.35 19.66
C ALA A 69 -5.57 2.82 21.08
N GLY A 70 -5.96 4.09 21.25
CA GLY A 70 -6.36 4.70 22.53
C GLY A 70 -7.81 4.44 22.91
#